data_AF-A0A0B2C0Q0-F1
#
_entry.id   AF-A0A0B2C0Q0-F1
#
_cell.length_a   1.000
_cell.length_b   1.000
_cell.length_c   1.000
_cell.angle_alpha   90.00
_cell.angle_beta   90.00
_cell.angle_gamma   90.00
#
_symmetry.space_group_name_H-M   'P 1'
#
loop_
_entity.id
_entity.type
_entity.pdbx_description
1 polymer ?
#
loop_
_entity_poly.entity_id
_entity_poly.type
_entity_poly.pdbx_seq_one_letter_code
_entity_poly.pdbx_strand_id
1 'polypeptide(L)'
;MDAGAIADGQPGCGEQTLVALFRLWQRHRGDGVNPLPAMAALATLHGMPADGSVQLAVACDSFLALTEACLDRPLQPGIDAAGSVDERALLVTLRQMPVLEAIGPSLALPHGLPGALQWAAFAVLRWVDVSTDDQPELRVLLACPYAAEGSIEEPAPQL
;
A
#
# COMPACT_ATOMS: atom_id res chain seq x y z
N MET A 1 -17.84 -4.67 35.29
CA MET A 1 -17.47 -3.83 34.13
C MET A 1 -16.80 -4.77 33.16
N ASP A 2 -17.65 -5.44 32.38
CA ASP A 2 -17.25 -6.53 31.49
C ASP A 2 -16.56 -5.98 30.25
N ALA A 3 -15.43 -6.61 29.92
CA ALA A 3 -14.76 -6.49 28.63
C ALA A 3 -15.70 -7.06 27.57
N GLY A 4 -16.28 -6.17 26.76
CA GLY A 4 -17.14 -6.50 25.64
C GLY A 4 -16.36 -7.33 24.62
N ALA A 5 -16.84 -8.54 24.41
CA ALA A 5 -16.36 -9.52 23.44
C ALA A 5 -16.21 -8.90 22.04
N ILE A 6 -15.00 -9.01 21.49
CA ILE A 6 -14.73 -8.87 20.06
C ILE A 6 -15.28 -10.16 19.44
N ALA A 7 -16.39 -10.04 18.71
CA ALA A 7 -17.03 -11.15 18.04
C ALA A 7 -16.11 -11.73 16.94
N ASP A 8 -15.94 -13.06 16.99
CA ASP A 8 -15.25 -13.88 16.01
C ASP A 8 -15.92 -13.86 14.62
N GLY A 9 -15.11 -13.59 13.58
CA GLY A 9 -15.20 -14.13 12.21
C GLY A 9 -16.35 -13.64 11.30
N GLN A 10 -16.13 -12.87 10.23
CA GLN A 10 -14.96 -12.85 9.36
C GLN A 10 -14.36 -11.45 9.19
N PRO A 11 -13.09 -11.25 9.57
CA PRO A 11 -12.35 -10.06 9.17
C PRO A 11 -12.07 -10.17 7.67
N GLY A 12 -12.55 -9.20 6.89
CA GLY A 12 -11.85 -8.90 5.64
C GLY A 12 -10.43 -8.54 6.03
N CYS A 13 -9.47 -9.39 5.68
CA CYS A 13 -8.05 -9.18 5.98
C CYS A 13 -7.69 -7.74 5.60
N GLY A 14 -6.94 -7.01 6.44
CA GLY A 14 -6.65 -5.60 6.17
C GLY A 14 -6.02 -5.38 4.79
N GLU A 15 -5.30 -6.39 4.29
CA GLU A 15 -4.80 -6.47 2.92
C GLU A 15 -5.89 -6.33 1.86
N GLN A 16 -7.03 -7.00 2.04
CA GLN A 16 -8.18 -6.89 1.14
C GLN A 16 -8.79 -5.49 1.17
N THR A 17 -8.88 -4.88 2.36
CA THR A 17 -9.34 -3.49 2.50
C THR A 17 -8.39 -2.53 1.77
N LEU A 18 -7.07 -2.71 1.91
CA LEU A 18 -6.10 -1.90 1.18
C LEU A 18 -6.24 -2.05 -0.34
N VAL A 19 -6.31 -3.28 -0.84
CA VAL A 19 -6.46 -3.55 -2.28
C VAL A 19 -7.77 -2.96 -2.80
N ALA A 20 -8.87 -3.10 -2.07
CA ALA A 20 -10.15 -2.53 -2.45
C ALA A 20 -10.11 -0.99 -2.51
N LEU A 21 -9.46 -0.36 -1.52
CA LEU A 21 -9.25 1.09 -1.48
C LEU A 21 -8.36 1.57 -2.64
N PHE A 22 -7.29 0.84 -2.97
CA PHE A 22 -6.42 1.16 -4.10
C PHE A 22 -7.18 1.08 -5.44
N ARG A 23 -7.92 0.00 -5.67
CA ARG A 23 -8.75 -0.16 -6.88
C ARG A 23 -9.76 0.97 -7.03
N LEU A 24 -10.42 1.35 -5.93
CA LEU A 24 -11.37 2.47 -5.92
C LEU A 24 -10.68 3.81 -6.19
N TRP A 25 -9.55 4.06 -5.53
CA TRP A 25 -8.74 5.26 -5.70
C TRP A 25 -8.35 5.47 -7.16
N GLN A 26 -7.84 4.42 -7.81
CA GLN A 26 -7.39 4.52 -9.19
C GLN A 26 -8.53 4.75 -10.17
N ARG A 27 -9.68 4.08 -9.94
CA ARG A 27 -10.89 4.30 -10.74
C ARG A 27 -11.35 5.76 -10.66
N HIS A 28 -11.49 6.30 -9.44
CA HIS A 28 -11.94 7.68 -9.23
C HIS A 28 -10.97 8.70 -9.84
N ARG A 29 -9.65 8.49 -9.70
CA ARG A 29 -8.65 9.36 -10.35
C ARG A 29 -8.72 9.29 -11.88
N GLY A 30 -8.95 8.11 -12.45
CA GLY A 30 -9.17 7.93 -13.89
C GLY A 30 -10.37 8.71 -14.40
N ASP A 31 -11.41 8.83 -13.59
CA ASP A 31 -12.63 9.61 -13.88
C ASP A 31 -12.48 11.12 -13.55
N GLY A 32 -11.34 11.56 -13.02
CA GLY A 32 -11.13 12.96 -12.60
C GLY A 32 -11.91 13.36 -11.33
N VAL A 33 -12.34 12.38 -10.53
CA VAL A 33 -13.16 12.58 -9.32
C VAL A 33 -12.28 12.45 -8.08
N ASN A 34 -12.55 13.25 -7.03
CA ASN A 34 -11.89 13.11 -5.74
C ASN A 34 -12.20 11.72 -5.13
N PRO A 35 -11.18 10.86 -4.88
CA PRO A 35 -11.39 9.51 -4.36
C PRO A 35 -11.73 9.47 -2.86
N LEU A 36 -11.33 10.50 -2.08
CA LEU A 36 -11.35 10.46 -0.61
C LEU A 36 -12.73 10.15 0.00
N PRO A 37 -13.84 10.77 -0.44
CA PRO A 37 -15.17 10.47 0.12
C PRO A 37 -15.59 9.02 -0.11
N ALA A 38 -15.29 8.47 -1.30
CA ALA A 38 -15.64 7.10 -1.65
C ALA A 38 -14.78 6.09 -0.89
N MET A 39 -13.48 6.39 -0.72
CA MET A 39 -12.56 5.58 0.09
C MET A 39 -12.99 5.54 1.56
N ALA A 40 -13.37 6.66 2.16
CA ALA A 40 -13.86 6.70 3.55
C ALA A 40 -15.16 5.90 3.72
N ALA A 41 -16.07 5.98 2.73
CA ALA A 41 -17.28 5.15 2.73
C ALA A 41 -16.95 3.66 2.65
N LEU A 42 -16.03 3.27 1.76
CA LEU A 42 -15.58 1.88 1.62
C LEU A 42 -14.90 1.37 2.90
N ALA A 43 -14.01 2.15 3.51
CA ALA A 43 -13.38 1.78 4.77
C ALA A 43 -14.41 1.57 5.90
N THR A 44 -15.46 2.39 5.95
CA THR A 44 -16.59 2.19 6.88
C THR A 44 -17.32 0.87 6.61
N LEU A 45 -17.54 0.50 5.35
CA LEU A 45 -18.14 -0.80 4.98
C LEU A 45 -17.26 -1.98 5.40
N HIS A 46 -15.94 -1.79 5.48
CA HIS A 46 -14.98 -2.77 6.01
C HIS A 46 -14.86 -2.75 7.54
N GLY A 47 -15.75 -2.05 8.25
CA GLY A 47 -15.84 -2.07 9.71
C GLY A 47 -14.99 -1.01 10.42
N MET A 48 -14.40 -0.05 9.71
CA MET A 48 -13.70 1.07 10.34
C MET A 48 -14.70 2.06 10.98
N PRO A 49 -14.38 2.62 12.16
CA PRO A 49 -15.17 3.72 12.73
C PRO A 49 -15.10 4.95 11.82
N ALA A 50 -16.12 5.82 11.86
CA ALA A 50 -16.22 6.97 10.94
C ALA A 50 -14.98 7.89 10.93
N ASP A 51 -14.41 8.20 12.10
CA ASP A 51 -13.20 9.01 12.17
C ASP A 51 -11.97 8.26 11.64
N GLY A 52 -11.89 6.96 11.90
CA GLY A 52 -10.82 6.09 11.42
C GLY A 52 -10.88 5.85 9.91
N SER A 53 -12.08 5.79 9.33
CA SER A 53 -12.27 5.57 7.89
C SER A 53 -11.82 6.77 7.06
N VAL A 54 -12.05 8.00 7.54
CA VAL A 54 -11.51 9.22 6.92
C VAL A 54 -9.98 9.25 7.03
N GLN A 55 -9.43 8.91 8.18
CA GLN A 55 -7.97 8.92 8.39
C GLN A 55 -7.27 7.84 7.55
N LEU A 56 -7.87 6.66 7.42
CA LEU A 56 -7.38 5.59 6.54
C LEU A 56 -7.44 6.03 5.07
N ALA A 57 -8.52 6.67 4.63
CA ALA A 57 -8.63 7.17 3.26
C ALA A 57 -7.50 8.16 2.92
N VAL A 58 -7.21 9.12 3.80
CA VAL A 58 -6.14 10.10 3.62
C VAL A 58 -4.75 9.43 3.66
N ALA A 59 -4.54 8.46 4.56
CA ALA A 59 -3.29 7.73 4.64
C ALA A 59 -3.03 6.91 3.37
N CYS A 60 -4.05 6.20 2.87
CA CYS A 60 -3.97 5.45 1.61
C CYS A 60 -3.72 6.38 0.41
N ASP A 61 -4.43 7.50 0.30
CA ASP A 61 -4.22 8.47 -0.79
C ASP A 61 -2.76 8.98 -0.80
N SER A 62 -2.24 9.37 0.37
CA SER A 62 -0.86 9.81 0.52
C SER A 62 0.13 8.71 0.14
N PHE A 63 -0.08 7.49 0.64
CA PHE A 63 0.80 6.35 0.37
C PHE A 63 0.84 6.00 -1.12
N LEU A 64 -0.32 5.95 -1.78
CA LEU A 64 -0.44 5.64 -3.20
C LEU A 64 0.18 6.74 -4.07
N ALA A 65 -0.13 8.01 -3.80
CA ALA A 65 0.41 9.14 -4.56
C ALA A 65 1.93 9.27 -4.40
N LEU A 66 2.46 9.08 -3.19
CA LEU A 66 3.91 9.08 -2.95
C LEU A 66 4.59 7.88 -3.61
N THR A 67 3.93 6.72 -3.64
CA THR A 67 4.44 5.54 -4.36
C THR A 67 4.51 5.83 -5.85
N GLU A 68 3.47 6.36 -6.48
CA GLU A 68 3.51 6.77 -7.90
C GLU A 68 4.63 7.76 -8.18
N ALA A 69 4.81 8.75 -7.30
CA ALA A 69 5.89 9.73 -7.43
C ALA A 69 7.28 9.09 -7.32
N CYS A 70 7.44 8.05 -6.48
CA CYS A 70 8.70 7.31 -6.38
C CYS A 70 8.97 6.45 -7.61
N LEU A 71 7.90 5.93 -8.25
CA LEU A 71 7.99 5.08 -9.43
C LEU A 71 8.07 5.87 -10.75
N ASP A 72 7.74 7.15 -10.72
CA ASP A 72 7.56 8.01 -11.89
C ASP A 72 6.59 7.41 -12.93
N ARG A 73 5.58 6.67 -12.43
CA ARG A 73 4.50 6.10 -13.25
C ARG A 73 3.24 5.87 -12.42
N PRO A 74 2.06 5.81 -13.08
CA PRO A 74 0.83 5.42 -12.40
C PRO A 74 0.89 3.98 -11.90
N LEU A 75 0.27 3.73 -10.74
CA LEU A 75 0.03 2.38 -10.23
C LEU A 75 -1.10 1.72 -11.01
N GLN A 76 -0.98 0.40 -11.25
CA GLN A 76 -1.91 -0.38 -12.07
C GLN A 76 -2.59 -1.45 -11.21
N PRO A 77 -3.88 -1.29 -10.85
CA PRO A 77 -4.63 -2.31 -10.12
C PRO A 77 -4.91 -3.54 -10.97
N GLY A 78 -5.08 -4.68 -10.31
CA GLY A 78 -5.48 -5.93 -10.94
C GLY A 78 -6.98 -5.91 -11.27
N ILE A 79 -7.36 -6.61 -12.34
CA ILE A 79 -8.76 -6.78 -12.74
C ILE A 79 -9.40 -8.02 -12.10
N ASP A 80 -8.60 -8.95 -11.57
CA ASP A 80 -9.03 -10.24 -11.07
C ASP A 80 -8.65 -10.46 -9.59
N ALA A 81 -8.92 -11.66 -9.09
CA ALA A 81 -8.61 -12.06 -7.72
C ALA A 81 -7.11 -12.38 -7.52
N ALA A 82 -6.35 -12.64 -8.59
CA ALA A 82 -4.91 -12.91 -8.52
C ALA A 82 -4.10 -11.63 -8.23
N GLY A 83 -4.66 -10.49 -8.60
CA GLY A 83 -4.14 -9.17 -8.30
C GLY A 83 -2.94 -8.76 -9.17
N SER A 84 -2.65 -7.47 -9.20
CA SER A 84 -1.53 -6.94 -9.99
C SER A 84 -0.19 -7.05 -9.28
N VAL A 85 0.89 -6.85 -10.05
CA VAL A 85 2.24 -6.69 -9.52
C VAL A 85 2.29 -5.53 -8.52
N ASP A 86 1.66 -4.40 -8.84
CA ASP A 86 1.62 -3.23 -7.97
C ASP A 86 0.84 -3.49 -6.68
N GLU A 87 -0.29 -4.22 -6.73
CA GLU A 87 -1.04 -4.63 -5.53
C GLU A 87 -0.16 -5.46 -4.58
N ARG A 88 0.55 -6.45 -5.11
CA ARG A 88 1.48 -7.27 -4.32
C ARG A 88 2.63 -6.44 -3.78
N ALA A 89 3.20 -5.54 -4.58
CA ALA A 89 4.32 -4.70 -4.18
C ALA A 89 3.95 -3.71 -3.07
N LEU A 90 2.74 -3.13 -3.11
CA LEU A 90 2.20 -2.27 -2.05
C LEU A 90 2.06 -3.07 -0.74
N LEU A 91 1.51 -4.28 -0.79
CA LEU A 91 1.37 -5.15 0.40
C LEU A 91 2.73 -5.54 0.98
N VAL A 92 3.67 -5.96 0.13
CA VAL A 92 5.05 -6.27 0.55
C VAL A 92 5.70 -5.04 1.19
N THR A 93 5.53 -3.86 0.61
CA THR A 93 6.05 -2.60 1.18
C THR A 93 5.53 -2.38 2.60
N LEU A 94 4.22 -2.50 2.82
CA LEU A 94 3.64 -2.37 4.16
C LEU A 94 4.16 -3.42 5.14
N ARG A 95 4.29 -4.68 4.73
CA ARG A 95 4.83 -5.76 5.58
C ARG A 95 6.27 -5.51 6.03
N GLN A 96 7.07 -4.80 5.25
CA GLN A 96 8.47 -4.49 5.57
C GLN A 96 8.63 -3.24 6.46
N MET A 97 7.60 -2.38 6.57
CA MET A 97 7.73 -1.14 7.35
C MET A 97 8.05 -1.33 8.84
N PRO A 98 7.47 -2.30 9.57
CA PRO A 98 7.81 -2.52 10.98
C PRO A 98 9.29 -2.85 11.23
N VAL A 99 9.98 -3.39 10.21
CA VAL A 99 11.43 -3.73 10.29
C VAL A 99 12.31 -2.49 10.09
N LEU A 100 11.78 -1.42 9.50
CA LEU A 100 12.48 -0.16 9.32
C LEU A 100 12.42 0.67 10.61
N GLU A 101 13.09 0.20 11.66
CA GLU A 101 13.09 0.80 13.01
C GLU A 101 13.71 2.21 13.11
N ALA A 102 14.26 2.77 12.03
CA ALA A 102 14.93 4.07 12.07
C ALA A 102 14.18 5.15 11.29
N ILE A 103 13.27 5.86 11.97
CA ILE A 103 12.96 7.24 11.60
C ILE A 103 14.07 8.12 12.20
N GLY A 104 15.09 8.42 11.40
CA GLY A 104 16.18 9.30 11.80
C GLY A 104 16.29 10.51 10.87
N PRO A 105 15.95 11.74 11.30
CA PRO A 105 16.33 12.94 10.56
C PRO A 105 17.85 13.07 10.56
N SER A 106 18.47 12.93 9.39
CA SER A 106 19.86 13.31 9.17
C SER A 106 19.90 14.78 8.75
N LEU A 107 20.70 15.60 9.44
CA LEU A 107 20.96 17.00 9.07
C LEU A 107 21.64 17.16 7.69
N ALA A 108 22.05 16.05 7.07
CA ALA A 108 22.76 16.01 5.78
C ALA A 108 21.89 15.55 4.60
N LEU A 109 20.64 15.12 4.81
CA LEU A 109 19.74 14.70 3.73
C LEU A 109 18.64 15.76 3.55
N PRO A 110 18.41 16.29 2.32
CA PRO A 110 17.15 16.97 2.03
C PRO A 110 16.06 15.90 2.10
N HIS A 111 15.47 15.73 3.28
CA HIS A 111 14.29 14.93 3.60
C HIS A 111 13.31 14.84 2.41
N GLY A 112 13.49 13.80 1.59
CA GLY A 112 12.80 13.63 0.32
C GLY A 112 11.58 12.72 0.43
N LEU A 113 10.99 12.47 -0.73
CA LEU A 113 9.90 11.53 -1.00
C LEU A 113 9.99 10.18 -0.26
N PRO A 114 11.18 9.54 -0.05
CA PRO A 114 11.26 8.27 0.67
C PRO A 114 10.83 8.33 2.15
N GLY A 115 11.15 9.43 2.85
CA GLY A 115 10.75 9.59 4.26
C GLY A 115 9.26 9.87 4.41
N ALA A 116 8.69 10.64 3.47
CA ALA A 116 7.25 10.87 3.41
C ALA A 116 6.49 9.57 3.11
N LEU A 117 7.01 8.74 2.21
CA LEU A 117 6.42 7.44 1.88
C LEU A 117 6.41 6.50 3.10
N GLN A 118 7.51 6.44 3.86
CA GLN A 118 7.59 5.66 5.09
C GLN A 118 6.54 6.11 6.12
N TRP A 119 6.38 7.43 6.33
CA TRP A 119 5.33 7.96 7.21
C TRP A 119 3.92 7.63 6.74
N ALA A 120 3.65 7.74 5.44
CA ALA A 120 2.34 7.39 4.88
C ALA A 120 2.05 5.89 5.05
N ALA A 121 3.04 5.03 4.82
CA ALA A 121 2.94 3.59 5.03
C ALA A 121 2.67 3.24 6.50
N PHE A 122 3.39 3.86 7.45
CA PHE A 122 3.09 3.73 8.88
C PHE A 122 1.68 4.20 9.23
N ALA A 123 1.21 5.31 8.63
CA ALA A 123 -0.13 5.82 8.87
C ALA A 123 -1.22 4.82 8.43
N VAL A 124 -1.01 4.11 7.33
CA VAL A 124 -1.89 3.02 6.87
C VAL A 124 -1.89 1.86 7.86
N LEU A 125 -0.70 1.42 8.30
CA LEU A 125 -0.55 0.29 9.24
C LEU A 125 -1.19 0.52 10.61
N ARG A 126 -1.47 1.77 11.00
CA ARG A 126 -2.25 2.05 12.23
C ARG A 126 -3.70 1.58 12.16
N TRP A 127 -4.23 1.38 10.94
CA TRP A 127 -5.64 1.08 10.70
C TRP A 127 -5.85 -0.30 10.07
N VAL A 128 -4.82 -0.85 9.45
CA VAL A 128 -4.91 -2.03 8.62
C VAL A 128 -3.98 -3.10 9.17
N ASP A 129 -4.54 -4.24 9.57
CA ASP A 129 -3.74 -5.40 9.95
C ASP A 129 -3.32 -6.15 8.67
N VAL A 130 -2.01 -6.19 8.44
CA VAL A 130 -1.39 -6.84 7.29
C VAL A 130 -0.68 -8.07 7.83
N SER A 131 -1.18 -9.25 7.47
CA SER A 131 -0.68 -10.52 8.02
C SER A 131 0.82 -10.66 7.74
N THR A 132 1.56 -11.05 8.77
CA THR A 132 2.99 -11.41 8.65
C THR A 132 3.19 -12.90 8.41
N ASP A 133 2.13 -13.72 8.53
CA ASP A 133 2.21 -15.18 8.38
C ASP A 133 2.31 -15.60 6.90
N ASP A 134 1.78 -14.79 5.98
CA ASP A 134 1.93 -14.96 4.53
C ASP A 134 3.16 -14.19 4.03
N GLN A 135 4.34 -14.52 4.53
CA GLN A 135 5.59 -14.13 3.88
C GLN A 135 5.69 -14.96 2.58
N PRO A 136 5.41 -14.41 1.37
CA PRO A 136 5.92 -15.07 0.19
C PRO A 136 7.42 -15.22 0.42
N GLU A 137 7.97 -16.43 0.24
CA GLU A 137 9.40 -16.65 0.41
C GLU A 137 10.13 -15.53 -0.34
N LEU A 138 10.72 -14.59 0.40
CA LEU A 138 11.56 -13.48 -0.10
C LEU A 138 12.82 -13.99 -0.83
N ARG A 139 12.94 -15.32 -0.96
CA ARG A 139 13.84 -16.00 -1.84
C ARG A 139 13.43 -15.65 -3.28
N VAL A 140 14.22 -14.75 -3.87
CA VAL A 140 14.18 -14.35 -5.29
C VAL A 140 13.26 -13.17 -5.62
N LEU A 141 13.38 -12.05 -4.91
CA LEU A 141 13.31 -10.74 -5.57
C LEU A 141 14.75 -10.23 -5.78
N LEU A 142 15.48 -10.88 -6.70
CA LEU A 142 16.75 -10.34 -7.24
C LEU A 142 16.53 -9.09 -8.11
N ALA A 143 15.27 -8.69 -8.31
CA ALA A 143 14.85 -7.53 -9.08
C ALA A 143 13.84 -6.69 -8.28
N CYS A 144 13.78 -5.40 -8.61
CA CYS A 144 12.77 -4.49 -8.07
C CYS A 144 11.35 -5.02 -8.37
N PRO A 145 10.44 -5.16 -7.39
CA PRO A 145 9.10 -5.67 -7.63
C PRO A 145 8.25 -4.75 -8.51
N TYR A 146 8.71 -3.52 -8.76
CA TYR A 146 8.08 -2.56 -9.66
C TYR A 146 8.72 -2.51 -11.05
N ALA A 147 9.72 -3.35 -11.32
CA ALA A 147 10.38 -3.40 -12.62
C ALA A 147 9.34 -3.73 -13.70
N ALA A 148 9.23 -2.86 -14.71
CA ALA A 148 8.36 -3.09 -15.85
C ALA A 148 8.77 -4.40 -16.53
N GLU A 149 7.78 -5.22 -16.91
CA GLU A 149 8.00 -6.35 -17.82
C GLU A 149 8.64 -5.79 -19.11
N GLY A 150 9.95 -5.96 -19.26
CA GLY A 150 10.70 -5.40 -20.40
C GLY A 150 12.13 -4.94 -20.11
N SER A 151 12.56 -4.84 -18.84
CA SER A 151 13.98 -4.59 -18.51
C SER A 151 14.73 -5.89 -18.19
N ILE A 152 14.70 -6.85 -19.12
CA ILE A 152 15.75 -7.87 -19.19
C ILE A 152 16.75 -7.33 -20.21
N GLU A 153 17.93 -6.95 -19.74
CA GLU A 153 19.06 -6.53 -20.57
C GLU A 153 19.25 -7.49 -21.75
N GLU A 154 19.25 -6.96 -22.97
CA GLU A 154 19.84 -7.65 -24.11
C GLU A 154 21.31 -7.93 -23.78
N PRO A 155 21.79 -9.19 -23.89
CA PRO A 155 23.21 -9.45 -23.79
C PRO A 155 23.92 -8.71 -24.92
N ALA A 156 24.91 -7.89 -24.55
CA ALA A 156 25.71 -7.11 -25.48
C ALA A 156 26.25 -7.98 -26.64
N PRO A 157 26.29 -7.46 -27.88
CA PRO A 157 26.84 -8.19 -29.00
C PRO A 157 28.31 -8.49 -28.73
N GLN A 158 28.67 -9.78 -28.75
CA GLN A 158 30.06 -10.21 -28.74
C GLN A 158 30.70 -9.75 -30.06
N LEU A 159 31.68 -8.86 -29.96
CA LEU A 159 32.61 -8.49 -31.03
C LEU A 159 33.62 -9.60 -31.29
#